data_AF-A0A956QFW7-F1
#
_entry.id   AF-A0A956QFW7-F1
#
_cell.length_a   1.000
_cell.length_b   1.000
_cell.length_c   1.000
_cell.angle_alpha   90.00
_cell.angle_beta   90.00
_cell.angle_gamma   90.00
#
_symmetry.space_group_name_H-M   'P 1'
#
loop_
_entity.id
_entity.type
_entity.pdbx_description
1 polymer ?
#
loop_
_entity_poly.entity_id
_entity_poly.type
_entity_poly.pdbx_seq_one_letter_code
_entity_poly.pdbx_strand_id
1 'polypeptide(L)'
;MRFRNCLAVLFLCLVAPLWAKPPATKTVSQSDTYHGTEVSDPYRWLEDAQSPEVKAWIKAQNAYTESQLGSFAEGKAISHRVGQLALTSSRQFSPQILGGRLFYMRETPPQPQAVLVAADWPNGEPRVLVDTNKGDASAILDFWPSPSGRYVAYGTATGGSELVTLKVVDTAQAKELPDRLPHAAGGTTPPGVLWDADEKGFVYVRLPLPDQVDESRLMFDASLYHHTLGESSTEDEPAFGQGLSPVAEYRLTSSDDGKAAAVIVWFGDGSPERVYLRGPQGYKLVLGPEADVRSGGRWDGHRLLVVAHGNTPRGRVLAVEPDGQVETVVPEGDWAAQGVAPIGDGYLVTRVWGSQWRIDHHDRKGNLVRSVDLPAETSVRAIASASDSKSALISYQGWTNPDTWVVYDGPSGKLDTIFKVEPAADYS
;
A
#
# COMPACT_ATOMS: atom_id res chain seq x y z
N MET A 1 -84.41 -22.45 -20.76
CA MET A 1 -84.19 -21.71 -19.50
C MET A 1 -82.72 -21.83 -19.13
N ARG A 2 -81.99 -20.71 -19.24
CA ARG A 2 -80.70 -20.34 -18.60
C ARG A 2 -79.54 -21.36 -18.61
N PHE A 3 -78.62 -21.16 -19.57
CA PHE A 3 -77.19 -21.37 -19.35
C PHE A 3 -76.67 -20.38 -18.30
N ARG A 4 -75.86 -20.84 -17.33
CA ARG A 4 -75.06 -19.98 -16.46
C ARG A 4 -73.63 -20.51 -16.41
N ASN A 5 -72.77 -19.80 -17.15
CA ASN A 5 -71.32 -19.82 -17.01
C ASN A 5 -70.93 -19.36 -15.59
N CYS A 6 -70.02 -20.06 -14.95
CA CYS A 6 -69.20 -19.52 -13.87
C CYS A 6 -67.73 -19.71 -14.27
N LEU A 7 -67.19 -18.69 -14.94
CA LEU A 7 -65.75 -18.51 -15.11
C LEU A 7 -65.23 -17.92 -13.80
N ALA A 8 -64.46 -18.68 -13.03
CA ALA A 8 -63.69 -18.16 -11.90
C ALA A 8 -62.37 -17.60 -12.43
N VAL A 9 -62.28 -16.27 -12.53
CA VAL A 9 -61.01 -15.59 -12.84
C VAL A 9 -60.24 -15.41 -11.54
N LEU A 10 -59.14 -16.16 -11.39
CA LEU A 10 -58.17 -15.97 -10.34
C LEU A 10 -57.40 -14.67 -10.62
N PHE A 11 -57.65 -13.61 -9.85
CA PHE A 11 -56.81 -12.40 -9.89
C PHE A 11 -55.58 -12.64 -9.02
N LEU A 12 -54.47 -13.01 -9.64
CA LEU A 12 -53.16 -12.97 -8.99
C LEU A 12 -52.72 -11.50 -8.97
N CYS A 13 -53.01 -10.78 -7.88
CA CYS A 13 -52.40 -9.46 -7.66
C CYS A 13 -50.90 -9.65 -7.45
N LEU A 14 -50.10 -9.32 -8.46
CA LEU A 14 -48.68 -9.01 -8.27
C LEU A 14 -48.60 -7.76 -7.40
N VAL A 15 -48.47 -7.95 -6.09
CA VAL A 15 -48.07 -6.88 -5.17
C VAL A 15 -46.57 -6.66 -5.41
N ALA A 16 -46.24 -5.71 -6.28
CA ALA A 16 -44.89 -5.19 -6.31
C ALA A 16 -44.60 -4.60 -4.91
N PRO A 17 -43.48 -4.95 -4.27
CA PRO A 17 -43.15 -4.36 -2.97
C PRO A 17 -43.02 -2.85 -3.16
N LEU A 18 -43.93 -2.09 -2.54
CA LEU A 18 -43.77 -0.64 -2.40
C LEU A 18 -42.61 -0.42 -1.43
N TRP A 19 -41.42 -0.21 -1.97
CA TRP A 19 -40.33 0.33 -1.16
C TRP A 19 -40.74 1.69 -0.61
N ALA A 20 -40.49 1.89 0.68
CA ALA A 20 -40.70 3.19 1.29
C ALA A 20 -39.89 4.24 0.51
N LYS A 21 -40.38 5.46 0.39
CA LYS A 21 -39.57 6.52 -0.22
C LYS A 21 -38.38 6.83 0.68
N PRO A 22 -37.19 7.12 0.13
CA PRO A 22 -36.08 7.59 0.95
C PRO A 22 -36.45 8.91 1.63
N PRO A 23 -35.79 9.25 2.76
CA PRO A 23 -35.94 10.54 3.41
C PRO A 23 -35.75 11.68 2.40
N ALA A 24 -36.66 12.65 2.44
CA ALA A 24 -36.56 13.82 1.55
C ALA A 24 -35.30 14.62 1.87
N THR A 25 -34.57 15.01 0.82
CA THR A 25 -33.42 15.91 0.92
C THR A 25 -33.84 17.26 0.38
N LYS A 26 -33.83 18.30 1.24
CA LYS A 26 -34.13 19.66 0.79
C LYS A 26 -33.07 20.15 -0.19
N THR A 27 -33.47 21.09 -1.04
CA THR A 27 -32.57 21.83 -1.92
C THR A 27 -32.46 23.26 -1.43
N VAL A 28 -31.27 23.87 -1.58
CA VAL A 28 -31.03 25.29 -1.33
C VAL A 28 -30.64 25.99 -2.64
N SER A 29 -30.79 27.31 -2.69
CA SER A 29 -30.36 28.11 -3.85
C SER A 29 -28.91 28.55 -3.68
N GLN A 30 -27.99 27.57 -3.65
CA GLN A 30 -26.55 27.84 -3.69
C GLN A 30 -26.04 27.63 -5.13
N SER A 31 -25.19 28.54 -5.58
CA SER A 31 -24.41 28.41 -6.81
C SER A 31 -23.05 29.08 -6.65
N ASP A 32 -22.07 28.59 -7.40
CA ASP A 32 -20.74 29.17 -7.51
C ASP A 32 -20.43 29.44 -9.00
N THR A 33 -19.60 30.44 -9.30
CA THR A 33 -19.20 30.75 -10.67
C THR A 33 -17.77 30.29 -10.93
N TYR A 34 -17.62 29.31 -11.82
CA TYR A 34 -16.32 28.81 -12.27
C TYR A 34 -16.08 29.23 -13.71
N HIS A 35 -15.02 30.00 -13.96
CA HIS A 35 -14.64 30.46 -15.30
C HIS A 35 -15.80 31.12 -16.08
N GLY A 36 -16.63 31.91 -15.39
CA GLY A 36 -17.80 32.58 -15.96
C GLY A 36 -19.05 31.70 -16.14
N THR A 37 -18.99 30.42 -15.76
CA THR A 37 -20.14 29.51 -15.76
C THR A 37 -20.69 29.37 -14.35
N GLU A 38 -21.98 29.66 -14.16
CA GLU A 38 -22.67 29.38 -12.91
C GLU A 38 -22.94 27.88 -12.77
N VAL A 39 -22.56 27.32 -11.62
CA VAL A 39 -22.75 25.91 -11.26
C VAL A 39 -23.61 25.88 -10.00
N SER A 40 -24.82 25.32 -10.12
CA SER A 40 -25.72 25.16 -8.98
C SER A 40 -25.31 23.97 -8.13
N ASP A 41 -25.27 24.18 -6.81
CA ASP A 41 -25.03 23.15 -5.80
C ASP A 41 -26.19 23.11 -4.80
N PRO A 42 -27.33 22.50 -5.19
CA PRO A 42 -28.54 22.53 -4.36
C PRO A 42 -28.40 21.77 -3.04
N TYR A 43 -27.31 21.02 -2.85
CA TYR A 43 -27.07 20.20 -1.68
C TYR A 43 -25.84 20.66 -0.87
N ARG A 44 -25.28 21.85 -1.14
CA ARG A 44 -24.17 22.46 -0.38
C ARG A 44 -24.33 22.36 1.14
N TRP A 45 -25.56 22.45 1.64
CA TRP A 45 -25.85 22.34 3.07
C TRP A 45 -25.44 20.99 3.69
N LEU A 46 -25.27 19.94 2.89
CA LEU A 46 -24.78 18.62 3.33
C LEU A 46 -23.27 18.58 3.61
N GLU A 47 -22.50 19.57 3.15
CA GLU A 47 -21.04 19.60 3.35
C GLU A 47 -20.65 19.90 4.81
N ASP A 48 -21.50 20.61 5.58
CA ASP A 48 -21.26 20.83 7.01
C ASP A 48 -21.69 19.61 7.84
N ALA A 49 -20.78 18.63 7.90
CA ALA A 49 -20.94 17.41 8.68
C ALA A 49 -21.16 17.65 10.18
N GLN A 50 -20.82 18.84 10.71
CA GLN A 50 -21.03 19.17 12.11
C GLN A 50 -22.41 19.74 12.41
N SER A 51 -23.11 20.24 11.40
CA SER A 51 -24.45 20.81 11.57
C SER A 51 -25.44 19.77 12.15
N PRO A 52 -26.33 20.20 13.08
CA PRO A 52 -27.38 19.33 13.59
C PRO A 52 -28.31 18.79 12.48
N GLU A 53 -28.52 19.57 11.42
CA GLU A 53 -29.38 19.20 10.30
C GLU A 53 -28.80 18.05 9.47
N VAL A 54 -27.50 18.11 9.15
CA VAL A 54 -26.82 17.03 8.43
C VAL A 54 -26.76 15.76 9.27
N LYS A 55 -26.46 15.88 10.56
CA LYS A 55 -26.49 14.73 11.49
C LYS A 55 -27.87 14.07 11.54
N ALA A 56 -28.95 14.86 11.55
CA ALA A 56 -30.31 14.35 11.50
C ALA A 56 -30.62 13.67 10.16
N TRP A 57 -30.17 14.25 9.04
CA TRP A 57 -30.33 13.67 7.71
C TRP A 57 -29.58 12.33 7.56
N ILE A 58 -28.31 12.25 7.99
CA ILE A 58 -27.52 11.02 8.00
C ILE A 58 -28.25 9.93 8.80
N LYS A 59 -28.75 10.27 10.00
CA LYS A 59 -29.51 9.33 10.82
C LYS A 59 -30.76 8.81 10.10
N ALA A 60 -31.49 9.69 9.42
CA ALA A 60 -32.69 9.31 8.68
C ALA A 60 -32.35 8.41 7.48
N GLN A 61 -31.30 8.73 6.72
CA GLN A 61 -30.85 7.92 5.59
C GLN A 61 -30.36 6.54 6.05
N ASN A 62 -29.55 6.47 7.11
CA ASN A 62 -29.12 5.20 7.67
C ASN A 62 -30.31 4.36 8.14
N ALA A 63 -31.26 4.95 8.88
CA ALA A 63 -32.46 4.23 9.32
C ALA A 63 -33.30 3.69 8.13
N TYR A 64 -33.43 4.47 7.07
CA TYR A 64 -34.07 4.02 5.84
C TYR A 64 -33.32 2.85 5.20
N THR A 65 -32.00 2.97 5.00
CA THR A 65 -31.14 1.92 4.44
C THR A 65 -31.22 0.63 5.26
N GLU A 66 -31.08 0.71 6.59
CA GLU A 66 -31.20 -0.44 7.49
C GLU A 66 -32.58 -1.11 7.38
N SER A 67 -33.66 -0.34 7.19
CA SER A 67 -34.99 -0.91 6.97
C SER A 67 -35.08 -1.70 5.66
N GLN A 68 -34.44 -1.20 4.59
CA GLN A 68 -34.46 -1.86 3.29
C GLN A 68 -33.59 -3.12 3.33
N LEU A 69 -32.37 -3.03 3.86
CA LEU A 69 -31.45 -4.17 3.99
C LEU A 69 -32.01 -5.23 4.96
N GLY A 70 -32.62 -4.82 6.07
CA GLY A 70 -33.26 -5.73 7.02
C GLY A 70 -34.47 -6.48 6.45
N SER A 71 -35.10 -5.93 5.41
CA SER A 71 -36.21 -6.59 4.69
C SER A 71 -35.75 -7.59 3.64
N PHE A 72 -34.44 -7.65 3.33
CA PHE A 72 -33.88 -8.55 2.34
C PHE A 72 -33.84 -9.99 2.89
N ALA A 73 -34.65 -10.87 2.30
CA ALA A 73 -34.89 -12.22 2.82
C ALA A 73 -33.59 -13.04 2.98
N GLU A 74 -32.67 -12.92 2.02
CA GLU A 74 -31.39 -13.63 1.99
C GLU A 74 -30.30 -12.94 2.82
N GLY A 75 -30.53 -11.72 3.33
CA GLY A 75 -29.50 -10.89 3.97
C GLY A 75 -28.80 -11.61 5.13
N LYS A 76 -29.55 -12.30 6.00
CA LYS A 76 -28.97 -13.06 7.11
C LYS A 76 -28.08 -14.22 6.65
N ALA A 77 -28.52 -14.95 5.62
CA ALA A 77 -27.78 -16.09 5.09
C ALA A 77 -26.48 -15.63 4.39
N ILE A 78 -26.56 -14.53 3.63
CA ILE A 78 -25.39 -13.92 2.98
C ILE A 78 -24.41 -13.40 4.03
N SER A 79 -24.87 -12.62 5.00
CA SER A 79 -24.00 -12.09 6.06
C SER A 79 -23.30 -13.21 6.85
N HIS A 80 -24.03 -14.30 7.16
CA HIS A 80 -23.43 -15.47 7.82
C HIS A 80 -22.35 -16.12 6.94
N ARG A 81 -22.63 -16.34 5.64
CA ARG A 81 -21.65 -16.94 4.73
C ARG A 81 -20.44 -16.04 4.51
N VAL A 82 -20.63 -14.74 4.35
CA VAL A 82 -19.53 -13.75 4.24
C VAL A 82 -18.68 -13.76 5.52
N GLY A 83 -19.31 -13.78 6.69
CA GLY A 83 -18.60 -13.88 7.97
C GLY A 83 -17.75 -15.15 8.06
N GLN A 84 -18.28 -16.29 7.64
CA GLN A 84 -17.51 -17.55 7.55
C GLN A 84 -16.34 -17.48 6.57
N LEU A 85 -16.41 -16.69 5.50
CA LEU A 85 -15.33 -16.57 4.52
C LEU A 85 -14.26 -15.57 4.94
N ALA A 86 -14.67 -14.51 5.64
CA ALA A 86 -13.80 -13.41 6.05
C ALA A 86 -13.04 -13.70 7.36
N LEU A 87 -13.62 -14.50 8.27
CA LEU A 87 -13.15 -14.62 9.65
C LEU A 87 -12.44 -15.94 9.98
N THR A 88 -12.01 -16.70 8.97
CA THR A 88 -11.51 -18.07 9.16
C THR A 88 -10.06 -18.27 8.76
N SER A 89 -9.55 -17.50 7.80
CA SER A 89 -8.28 -17.79 7.17
C SER A 89 -7.25 -16.73 7.56
N SER A 90 -6.16 -17.17 8.20
CA SER A 90 -5.01 -16.31 8.44
C SER A 90 -4.34 -15.90 7.13
N ARG A 91 -3.82 -14.67 7.08
CA ARG A 91 -3.12 -14.11 5.91
C ARG A 91 -1.77 -13.53 6.31
N GLN A 92 -0.84 -13.49 5.36
CA GLN A 92 0.47 -12.86 5.52
C GLN A 92 0.72 -11.93 4.34
N PHE A 93 1.21 -10.71 4.60
CA PHE A 93 1.44 -9.73 3.53
C PHE A 93 2.61 -8.80 3.84
N SER A 94 3.00 -8.04 2.81
CA SER A 94 4.13 -7.08 2.84
C SER A 94 5.46 -7.69 3.32
N PRO A 95 5.94 -8.81 2.75
CA PRO A 95 7.23 -9.36 3.16
C PRO A 95 8.39 -8.42 2.82
N GLN A 96 9.32 -8.25 3.76
CA GLN A 96 10.60 -7.59 3.56
C GLN A 96 11.73 -8.46 4.13
N ILE A 97 12.82 -8.62 3.39
CA ILE A 97 14.02 -9.32 3.87
C ILE A 97 15.13 -8.29 4.02
N LEU A 98 15.62 -8.10 5.24
CA LEU A 98 16.70 -7.16 5.56
C LEU A 98 17.42 -7.61 6.83
N GLY A 99 18.73 -7.37 6.93
CA GLY A 99 19.50 -7.71 8.13
C GLY A 99 19.47 -9.20 8.52
N GLY A 100 19.31 -10.10 7.54
CA GLY A 100 19.17 -11.55 7.77
C GLY A 100 17.82 -12.00 8.35
N ARG A 101 16.80 -11.11 8.35
CA ARG A 101 15.47 -11.39 8.89
C ARG A 101 14.39 -11.15 7.84
N LEU A 102 13.31 -11.90 7.97
CA LEU A 102 12.05 -11.67 7.29
C LEU A 102 11.12 -10.91 8.23
N PHE A 103 10.60 -9.78 7.76
CA PHE A 103 9.57 -8.98 8.42
C PHE A 103 8.30 -9.00 7.59
N TYR A 104 7.14 -9.10 8.24
CA TYR A 104 5.85 -9.13 7.56
C TYR A 104 4.68 -8.84 8.48
N MET A 105 3.53 -8.52 7.89
CA MET A 105 2.26 -8.42 8.59
C MET A 105 1.53 -9.76 8.59
N ARG A 106 0.95 -10.14 9.73
CA ARG A 106 0.12 -11.34 9.86
C ARG A 106 -1.26 -10.98 10.38
N GLU A 107 -2.28 -11.30 9.61
CA GLU A 107 -3.67 -11.21 10.01
C GLU A 107 -4.15 -12.59 10.49
N THR A 108 -4.74 -12.65 11.69
CA THR A 108 -5.32 -13.88 12.24
C THR A 108 -6.73 -13.58 12.71
N PRO A 109 -7.73 -13.71 11.83
CA PRO A 109 -9.11 -13.50 12.23
C PRO A 109 -9.50 -14.41 13.41
N PRO A 110 -10.37 -13.96 14.33
CA PRO A 110 -11.15 -12.73 14.29
C PRO A 110 -10.44 -11.52 14.93
N GLN A 111 -9.10 -11.52 15.05
CA GLN A 111 -8.38 -10.35 15.55
C GLN A 111 -8.67 -9.13 14.64
N PRO A 112 -8.95 -7.95 15.21
CA PRO A 112 -9.33 -6.78 14.42
C PRO A 112 -8.16 -6.13 13.68
N GLN A 113 -6.92 -6.27 14.17
CA GLN A 113 -5.72 -5.72 13.52
C GLN A 113 -4.69 -6.80 13.24
N ALA A 114 -4.02 -6.70 12.09
CA ALA A 114 -2.83 -7.47 11.79
C ALA A 114 -1.66 -7.10 12.72
N VAL A 115 -0.80 -8.08 13.00
CA VAL A 115 0.39 -7.91 13.86
C VAL A 115 1.66 -7.87 13.02
N LEU A 116 2.66 -7.10 13.44
CA LEU A 116 3.98 -7.09 12.83
C LEU A 116 4.81 -8.27 13.37
N VAL A 117 5.38 -9.06 12.47
CA VAL A 117 6.11 -10.29 12.77
C VAL A 117 7.52 -10.22 12.20
N ALA A 118 8.48 -10.84 12.89
CA ALA A 118 9.82 -11.09 12.39
C ALA A 118 10.24 -12.56 12.57
N ALA A 119 11.06 -13.06 11.65
CA ALA A 119 11.68 -14.37 11.69
C ALA A 119 13.11 -14.28 11.17
N ASP A 120 14.04 -15.11 11.66
CA ASP A 120 15.33 -15.26 11.00
C ASP A 120 15.11 -15.89 9.61
N TRP A 121 15.72 -15.32 8.58
CA TRP A 121 15.51 -15.79 7.21
C TRP A 121 16.56 -16.85 6.81
N PRO A 122 16.19 -17.97 6.15
CA PRO A 122 14.85 -18.33 5.68
C PRO A 122 14.01 -19.21 6.60
N ASN A 123 14.60 -19.82 7.65
CA ASN A 123 13.98 -20.94 8.38
C ASN A 123 13.78 -20.68 9.88
N GLY A 124 13.84 -19.43 10.33
CA GLY A 124 13.63 -19.06 11.72
C GLY A 124 12.16 -19.13 12.13
N GLU A 125 11.93 -19.43 13.41
CA GLU A 125 10.59 -19.40 13.98
C GLU A 125 10.05 -17.96 14.06
N PRO A 126 8.80 -17.70 13.63
CA PRO A 126 8.25 -16.36 13.61
C PRO A 126 7.87 -15.87 15.02
N ARG A 127 8.18 -14.62 15.32
CA ARG A 127 7.83 -13.92 16.56
C ARG A 127 7.12 -12.60 16.29
N VAL A 128 6.04 -12.34 17.02
CA VAL A 128 5.33 -11.07 16.98
C VAL A 128 6.20 -9.98 17.63
N LEU A 129 6.42 -8.88 16.90
CA LEU A 129 7.11 -7.68 17.38
C LEU A 129 6.14 -6.65 17.93
N VAL A 130 5.04 -6.39 17.19
CA VAL A 130 4.04 -5.38 17.56
C VAL A 130 2.65 -5.97 17.41
N ASP A 131 1.86 -5.84 18.48
CA ASP A 131 0.45 -6.25 18.53
C ASP A 131 -0.37 -5.13 19.17
N THR A 132 -0.97 -4.30 18.32
CA THR A 132 -1.77 -3.14 18.75
C THR A 132 -3.11 -3.57 19.35
N ASN A 133 -3.57 -4.81 19.12
CA ASN A 133 -4.82 -5.34 19.70
C ASN A 133 -4.77 -5.40 21.24
N LYS A 134 -3.57 -5.44 21.83
CA LYS A 134 -3.37 -5.38 23.30
C LYS A 134 -3.48 -3.97 23.88
N GLY A 135 -3.51 -2.96 23.02
CA GLY A 135 -3.56 -1.55 23.39
C GLY A 135 -4.79 -0.87 22.80
N ASP A 136 -4.56 0.13 21.96
CA ASP A 136 -5.59 0.99 21.35
C ASP A 136 -6.23 0.40 20.07
N ALA A 137 -5.79 -0.78 19.64
CA ALA A 137 -6.18 -1.42 18.39
C ALA A 137 -6.00 -0.52 17.15
N SER A 138 -4.99 0.35 17.16
CA SER A 138 -4.58 1.13 15.99
C SER A 138 -4.12 0.19 14.86
N ALA A 139 -4.44 0.55 13.62
CA ALA A 139 -3.95 -0.16 12.44
C ALA A 139 -2.47 0.16 12.23
N ILE A 140 -1.67 -0.85 11.91
CA ILE A 140 -0.30 -0.66 11.39
C ILE A 140 -0.42 -0.50 9.87
N LEU A 141 -0.08 0.68 9.37
CA LEU A 141 -0.23 1.01 7.94
C LEU A 141 0.96 0.55 7.10
N ASP A 142 2.18 0.70 7.63
CA ASP A 142 3.42 0.27 6.98
C ASP A 142 4.56 0.17 8.00
N PHE A 143 5.67 -0.45 7.60
CA PHE A 143 6.86 -0.66 8.44
C PHE A 143 8.17 -0.67 7.65
N TRP A 144 9.25 -0.24 8.30
CA TRP A 144 10.58 -0.09 7.71
C TRP A 144 11.64 -0.64 8.68
N PRO A 145 12.17 -1.84 8.44
CA PRO A 145 13.29 -2.39 9.20
C PRO A 145 14.56 -1.57 8.97
N SER A 146 15.41 -1.46 10.00
CA SER A 146 16.73 -0.86 9.90
C SER A 146 17.71 -1.78 9.13
N PRO A 147 18.84 -1.27 8.58
CA PRO A 147 19.82 -2.05 7.83
C PRO A 147 20.25 -3.39 8.48
N SER A 148 20.50 -3.39 9.78
CA SER A 148 20.86 -4.59 10.56
C SER A 148 19.63 -5.41 11.01
N GLY A 149 18.42 -4.90 10.79
CA GLY A 149 17.17 -5.44 11.28
C GLY A 149 17.00 -5.29 12.80
N ARG A 150 17.85 -4.52 13.48
CA ARG A 150 17.80 -4.29 14.94
C ARG A 150 16.55 -3.53 15.35
N TYR A 151 16.14 -2.53 14.56
CA TYR A 151 14.95 -1.75 14.82
C TYR A 151 13.95 -1.88 13.66
N VAL A 152 12.69 -1.63 13.95
CA VAL A 152 11.66 -1.43 12.93
C VAL A 152 10.89 -0.16 13.28
N ALA A 153 10.90 0.80 12.37
CA ALA A 153 9.97 1.92 12.42
C ALA A 153 8.63 1.44 11.83
N TYR A 154 7.51 1.85 12.42
CA TYR A 154 6.20 1.46 11.94
C TYR A 154 5.18 2.58 12.13
N GLY A 155 4.30 2.75 11.13
CA GLY A 155 3.28 3.79 11.11
C GLY A 155 1.95 3.28 11.64
N THR A 156 1.32 4.03 12.54
CA THR A 156 0.00 3.69 13.09
C THR A 156 -1.03 4.76 12.82
N ALA A 157 -2.28 4.34 12.64
CA ALA A 157 -3.44 5.22 12.60
C ALA A 157 -4.64 4.61 13.34
N THR A 158 -5.46 5.48 13.95
CA THR A 158 -6.59 5.08 14.80
C THR A 158 -7.91 5.52 14.18
N GLY A 159 -8.96 4.70 14.31
CA GLY A 159 -10.32 5.09 13.93
C GLY A 159 -10.53 5.36 12.44
N GLY A 160 -9.67 4.84 11.57
CA GLY A 160 -9.72 5.10 10.12
C GLY A 160 -9.17 6.46 9.71
N SER A 161 -8.50 7.19 10.62
CA SER A 161 -7.73 8.39 10.27
C SER A 161 -6.63 8.04 9.26
N GLU A 162 -6.32 8.98 8.36
CA GLU A 162 -5.16 8.89 7.49
C GLU A 162 -3.90 9.51 8.14
N LEU A 163 -4.04 10.22 9.27
CA LEU A 163 -2.92 10.86 9.95
C LEU A 163 -2.07 9.82 10.69
N VAL A 164 -0.81 9.69 10.26
CA VAL A 164 0.10 8.65 10.74
C VAL A 164 0.92 9.13 11.94
N THR A 165 1.06 8.26 12.95
CA THR A 165 2.09 8.38 13.99
C THR A 165 3.13 7.28 13.78
N LEU A 166 4.40 7.68 13.54
CA LEU A 166 5.52 6.73 13.53
C LEU A 166 5.96 6.40 14.96
N LYS A 167 6.34 5.14 15.14
CA LYS A 167 6.88 4.54 16.36
C LYS A 167 8.05 3.63 15.99
N VAL A 168 8.89 3.27 16.96
CA VAL A 168 10.04 2.38 16.75
C VAL A 168 10.01 1.23 17.74
N VAL A 169 10.27 0.01 17.28
CA VAL A 169 10.40 -1.19 18.10
C VAL A 169 11.79 -1.80 17.99
N ASP A 170 12.38 -2.20 19.12
CA ASP A 170 13.56 -3.06 19.15
C ASP A 170 13.16 -4.49 18.79
N THR A 171 13.72 -4.99 17.70
CA THR A 171 13.40 -6.31 17.17
C THR A 171 13.73 -7.39 18.19
N ALA A 172 14.93 -7.38 18.80
CA ALA A 172 15.36 -8.46 19.69
C ALA A 172 14.46 -8.59 20.94
N GLN A 173 14.06 -7.47 21.52
CA GLN A 173 13.25 -7.44 22.74
C GLN A 173 11.74 -7.42 22.47
N ALA A 174 11.30 -7.14 21.23
CA ALA A 174 9.92 -6.78 20.92
C ALA A 174 9.40 -5.68 21.88
N LYS A 175 10.25 -4.66 22.11
CA LYS A 175 9.99 -3.56 23.01
C LYS A 175 10.02 -2.26 22.26
N GLU A 176 8.95 -1.50 22.40
CA GLU A 176 8.85 -0.16 21.83
C GLU A 176 9.83 0.81 22.50
N LEU A 177 10.47 1.64 21.68
CA LEU A 177 11.27 2.77 22.11
C LEU A 177 10.37 3.98 22.43
N PRO A 178 10.87 5.01 23.15
CA PRO A 178 10.06 6.18 23.48
C PRO A 178 9.67 7.05 22.27
N ASP A 179 10.25 6.79 21.09
CA ASP A 179 10.07 7.59 19.87
C ASP A 179 8.60 7.63 19.41
N ARG A 180 8.09 8.86 19.24
CA ARG A 180 6.74 9.19 18.77
C ARG A 180 6.79 10.38 17.83
N LEU A 181 6.45 10.14 16.57
CA LEU A 181 6.48 11.18 15.54
C LEU A 181 5.08 11.31 14.94
N PRO A 182 4.22 12.19 15.47
CA PRO A 182 2.92 12.48 14.88
C PRO A 182 3.09 13.24 13.55
N HIS A 183 2.01 13.34 12.76
CA HIS A 183 2.01 14.00 11.45
C HIS A 183 2.99 13.38 10.44
N ALA A 184 3.35 12.11 10.63
CA ALA A 184 4.34 11.42 9.82
C ALA A 184 3.75 10.83 8.53
N ALA A 185 3.03 11.68 7.79
CA ALA A 185 2.18 11.43 6.60
C ALA A 185 0.66 11.35 6.86
N GLY A 186 -0.09 11.29 5.75
CA GLY A 186 -1.54 11.26 5.66
C GLY A 186 -2.05 12.03 4.45
N GLY A 187 -3.32 11.83 4.07
CA GLY A 187 -3.97 12.59 3.00
C GLY A 187 -3.24 12.45 1.68
N THR A 188 -2.47 13.47 1.28
CA THR A 188 -1.81 13.51 -0.02
C THR A 188 -0.44 12.86 -0.08
N THR A 189 0.02 12.16 0.96
CA THR A 189 1.35 11.54 0.95
C THR A 189 1.38 10.24 1.75
N PRO A 190 2.04 9.17 1.26
CA PRO A 190 2.26 7.96 2.04
C PRO A 190 3.33 8.20 3.11
N PRO A 191 3.32 7.42 4.21
CA PRO A 191 4.43 7.41 5.15
C PRO A 191 5.67 6.81 4.49
N GLY A 192 6.85 7.19 4.97
CA GLY A 192 8.12 6.65 4.49
C GLY A 192 9.22 6.90 5.49
N VAL A 193 10.12 5.93 5.64
CA VAL A 193 11.30 6.00 6.51
C VAL A 193 12.54 5.57 5.75
N LEU A 194 13.63 6.32 5.95
CA LEU A 194 14.95 6.05 5.41
C LEU A 194 15.95 6.04 6.57
N TRP A 195 16.34 4.85 7.00
CA TRP A 195 17.29 4.68 8.09
C TRP A 195 18.68 5.20 7.75
N ASP A 196 19.35 5.75 8.76
CA ASP A 196 20.79 5.98 8.69
C ASP A 196 21.55 4.65 8.72
N ALA A 197 22.70 4.63 8.05
CA ALA A 197 23.56 3.43 8.00
C ALA A 197 24.06 3.00 9.39
N ASP A 198 24.16 3.92 10.35
CA ASP A 198 24.56 3.64 11.73
C ASP A 198 23.38 3.42 12.69
N GLU A 199 22.15 3.48 12.16
CA GLU A 199 20.89 3.22 12.87
C GLU A 199 20.66 4.11 14.10
N LYS A 200 21.25 5.31 14.14
CA LYS A 200 20.98 6.29 15.21
C LYS A 200 19.78 7.19 14.94
N GLY A 201 19.29 7.18 13.71
CA GLY A 201 18.20 8.02 13.27
C GLY A 201 17.67 7.59 11.92
N PHE A 202 16.73 8.36 11.41
CA PHE A 202 16.15 8.15 10.09
C PHE A 202 15.53 9.43 9.54
N VAL A 203 15.47 9.53 8.21
CA VAL A 203 14.67 10.53 7.51
C VAL A 203 13.25 9.99 7.35
N TYR A 204 12.23 10.83 7.58
CA TYR A 204 10.82 10.46 7.42
C TYR A 204 10.00 11.57 6.77
N VAL A 205 8.83 11.19 6.25
CA VAL A 205 7.83 12.12 5.70
C VAL A 205 7.08 12.80 6.84
N ARG A 206 6.98 14.14 6.82
CA ARG A 206 6.23 14.93 7.80
C ARG A 206 5.32 15.94 7.11
N LEU A 207 4.06 15.97 7.53
CA LEU A 207 3.09 17.01 7.23
C LEU A 207 3.36 18.25 8.12
N PRO A 208 2.96 19.45 7.67
CA PRO A 208 3.08 20.65 8.49
C PRO A 208 2.25 20.53 9.79
N LEU A 209 2.73 21.19 10.83
CA LEU A 209 2.02 21.25 12.12
C LEU A 209 0.88 22.28 12.07
N PRO A 210 -0.16 22.14 12.91
CA PRO A 210 -1.32 23.03 12.93
C PRO A 210 -1.03 24.53 13.09
N ASP A 211 0.09 24.89 13.71
CA ASP A 211 0.53 26.27 13.92
C ASP A 211 1.37 26.83 12.76
N GLN A 212 1.70 26.00 11.76
CA GLN A 212 2.56 26.37 10.63
C GLN A 212 1.77 26.78 9.38
N VAL A 213 0.55 26.25 9.19
CA VAL A 213 -0.26 26.45 7.99
C VAL A 213 -1.75 26.55 8.30
N ASP A 214 -2.53 27.08 7.35
CA ASP A 214 -4.00 27.07 7.43
C ASP A 214 -4.56 25.63 7.45
N GLU A 215 -5.74 25.44 8.06
CA GLU A 215 -6.38 24.12 8.21
C GLU A 215 -6.52 23.37 6.86
N SER A 216 -6.82 24.09 5.79
CA SER A 216 -6.92 23.54 4.41
C SER A 216 -5.62 22.94 3.86
N ARG A 217 -4.47 23.19 4.51
CA ARG A 217 -3.13 22.78 4.10
C ARG A 217 -2.50 21.72 5.01
N LEU A 218 -3.18 21.32 6.09
CA LEU A 218 -2.62 20.36 7.06
C LEU A 218 -2.35 18.97 6.48
N MET A 219 -3.05 18.61 5.40
CA MET A 219 -2.88 17.35 4.68
C MET A 219 -2.04 17.50 3.40
N PHE A 220 -1.38 18.65 3.22
CA PHE A 220 -0.56 19.02 2.06
C PHE A 220 0.85 19.45 2.53
N ASP A 221 1.70 19.87 1.59
CA ASP A 221 3.04 20.43 1.89
C ASP A 221 3.97 19.46 2.65
N ALA A 222 3.79 18.17 2.44
CA ALA A 222 4.66 17.17 3.01
C ALA A 222 6.13 17.43 2.62
N SER A 223 7.03 17.29 3.58
CA SER A 223 8.47 17.35 3.36
C SER A 223 9.20 16.38 4.27
N LEU A 224 10.49 16.19 4.03
CA LEU A 224 11.29 15.21 4.75
C LEU A 224 12.06 15.86 5.88
N TYR A 225 12.07 15.19 7.03
CA TYR A 225 12.79 15.59 8.24
C TYR A 225 13.65 14.44 8.75
N HIS A 226 14.76 14.74 9.39
CA HIS A 226 15.61 13.76 10.05
C HIS A 226 15.30 13.70 11.55
N HIS A 227 15.13 12.49 12.06
CA HIS A 227 14.89 12.20 13.46
C HIS A 227 16.05 11.43 14.06
N THR A 228 16.53 11.88 15.22
CA THR A 228 17.49 11.17 16.06
C THR A 228 16.76 10.33 17.10
N LEU A 229 17.07 9.03 17.19
CA LEU A 229 16.42 8.13 18.13
C LEU A 229 16.61 8.59 19.59
N GLY A 230 15.50 8.64 20.33
CA GLY A 230 15.42 9.03 21.73
C GLY A 230 15.23 10.53 21.96
N GLU A 231 15.34 11.36 20.92
CA GLU A 231 15.10 12.81 20.99
C GLU A 231 13.62 13.16 20.72
N SER A 232 13.24 14.41 20.95
CA SER A 232 11.88 14.87 20.67
C SER A 232 11.71 15.14 19.18
N SER A 233 10.59 14.70 18.57
CA SER A 233 10.30 14.98 17.15
C SER A 233 10.12 16.47 16.81
N THR A 234 9.99 17.32 17.83
CA THR A 234 10.01 18.78 17.70
C THR A 234 11.39 19.35 17.38
N GLU A 235 12.46 18.58 17.61
CA GLU A 235 13.85 18.96 17.36
C GLU A 235 14.35 18.44 16.00
N ASP A 236 13.51 17.70 15.26
CA ASP A 236 13.85 17.13 13.96
C ASP A 236 14.13 18.21 12.91
N GLU A 237 15.24 18.06 12.19
CA GLU A 237 15.74 19.04 11.23
C GLU A 237 15.26 18.76 9.79
N PRO A 238 15.02 19.80 8.96
CA PRO A 238 14.66 19.63 7.56
C PRO A 238 15.73 18.85 6.78
N ALA A 239 15.32 17.81 6.05
CA ALA A 239 16.21 16.98 5.24
C ALA A 239 16.06 17.23 3.73
N PHE A 240 14.82 17.34 3.23
CA PHE A 240 14.53 17.51 1.80
C PHE A 240 13.06 17.91 1.57
N GLY A 241 12.76 18.53 0.41
CA GLY A 241 11.38 18.71 -0.05
C GLY A 241 10.67 19.96 0.45
N GLN A 242 11.33 20.81 1.25
CA GLN A 242 10.76 22.08 1.73
C GLN A 242 10.39 22.98 0.54
N GLY A 243 9.10 23.31 0.44
CA GLY A 243 8.56 24.15 -0.64
C GLY A 243 8.57 23.52 -2.03
N LEU A 244 8.79 22.20 -2.14
CA LEU A 244 8.93 21.52 -3.44
C LEU A 244 7.62 21.46 -4.21
N SER A 245 6.54 20.99 -3.58
CA SER A 245 5.18 20.98 -4.13
C SER A 245 4.17 20.75 -2.99
N PRO A 246 2.99 21.40 -3.03
CA PRO A 246 1.93 21.12 -2.06
C PRO A 246 1.39 19.69 -2.07
N VAL A 247 1.53 19.01 -3.21
CA VAL A 247 1.06 17.62 -3.42
C VAL A 247 2.23 16.68 -3.65
N ALA A 248 3.39 16.98 -3.04
CA ALA A 248 4.54 16.11 -3.10
C ALA A 248 4.31 14.81 -2.34
N GLU A 249 4.55 13.71 -3.04
CA GLU A 249 4.53 12.36 -2.51
C GLU A 249 5.92 11.76 -2.55
N TYR A 250 6.28 11.01 -1.52
CA TYR A 250 7.63 10.50 -1.34
C TYR A 250 7.64 9.00 -1.17
N ARG A 251 8.56 8.34 -1.87
CA ARG A 251 9.00 6.97 -1.57
C ARG A 251 10.48 7.03 -1.25
N LEU A 252 10.83 6.54 -0.07
CA LEU A 252 12.21 6.53 0.43
C LEU A 252 12.77 5.11 0.35
N THR A 253 14.01 4.96 -0.12
CA THR A 253 14.64 3.64 -0.29
C THR A 253 16.14 3.70 -0.11
N SER A 254 16.75 2.62 0.39
CA SER A 254 18.20 2.50 0.63
C SER A 254 18.75 1.15 0.22
N SER A 255 20.06 1.12 -0.03
CA SER A 255 20.82 -0.13 -0.08
C SER A 255 20.70 -0.89 1.24
N ASP A 256 20.98 -2.19 1.21
CA ASP A 256 20.83 -3.06 2.39
C ASP A 256 21.71 -2.62 3.58
N ASP A 257 22.84 -1.96 3.30
CA ASP A 257 23.75 -1.40 4.31
C ASP A 257 23.43 0.05 4.72
N GLY A 258 22.37 0.65 4.17
CA GLY A 258 21.94 2.02 4.44
C GLY A 258 22.87 3.12 3.90
N LYS A 259 23.96 2.77 3.20
CA LYS A 259 24.98 3.75 2.77
C LYS A 259 24.56 4.52 1.52
N ALA A 260 23.88 3.86 0.60
CA ALA A 260 23.27 4.50 -0.56
C ALA A 260 21.76 4.67 -0.31
N ALA A 261 21.21 5.80 -0.75
CA ALA A 261 19.82 6.13 -0.53
C ALA A 261 19.26 6.98 -1.66
N ALA A 262 17.94 6.89 -1.85
CA ALA A 262 17.21 7.66 -2.84
C ALA A 262 15.87 8.14 -2.29
N VAL A 263 15.48 9.32 -2.77
CA VAL A 263 14.15 9.89 -2.60
C VAL A 263 13.51 9.89 -3.98
N ILE A 264 12.41 9.18 -4.11
CA ILE A 264 11.59 9.13 -5.31
C ILE A 264 10.36 10.00 -5.04
N VAL A 265 10.11 10.99 -5.89
CA VAL A 265 9.07 12.01 -5.69
C VAL A 265 8.13 12.10 -6.88
N TRP A 266 6.83 12.13 -6.64
CA TRP A 266 5.83 12.49 -7.64
C TRP A 266 4.89 13.57 -7.10
N PHE A 267 4.16 14.24 -7.99
CA PHE A 267 3.30 15.37 -7.65
C PHE A 267 1.84 15.00 -7.94
N GLY A 268 1.17 14.43 -6.94
CA GLY A 268 -0.16 13.85 -7.07
C GLY A 268 -0.21 12.58 -7.93
N ASP A 269 -1.29 11.84 -7.78
CA ASP A 269 -1.49 10.56 -8.43
C ASP A 269 -1.32 10.59 -9.95
N GLY A 270 -0.58 9.61 -10.47
CA GLY A 270 -0.36 9.43 -11.91
C GLY A 270 0.73 10.31 -12.51
N SER A 271 1.33 11.24 -11.75
CA SER A 271 2.50 11.99 -12.20
C SER A 271 3.74 11.09 -12.34
N PRO A 272 4.56 11.27 -13.39
CA PRO A 272 5.88 10.65 -13.48
C PRO A 272 6.76 10.94 -12.27
N GLU A 273 7.45 9.91 -11.79
CA GLU A 273 8.36 10.02 -10.65
C GLU A 273 9.67 10.74 -11.04
N ARG A 274 10.23 11.49 -10.10
CA ARG A 274 11.58 12.07 -10.11
C ARG A 274 12.44 11.30 -9.13
N VAL A 275 13.66 10.97 -9.52
CA VAL A 275 14.58 10.19 -8.67
C VAL A 275 15.73 11.08 -8.24
N TYR A 276 15.92 11.19 -6.93
CA TYR A 276 17.03 11.90 -6.31
C TYR A 276 17.90 10.93 -5.53
N LEU A 277 19.22 10.92 -5.76
CA LEU A 277 20.17 10.17 -4.95
C LEU A 277 20.73 11.03 -3.81
N ARG A 278 20.87 10.44 -2.62
CA ARG A 278 21.58 11.07 -1.50
C ARG A 278 23.08 11.12 -1.81
N GLY A 279 23.65 12.32 -1.79
CA GLY A 279 25.07 12.59 -1.95
C GLY A 279 25.63 13.45 -0.81
N PRO A 280 26.92 13.82 -0.86
CA PRO A 280 27.59 14.55 0.22
C PRO A 280 27.04 15.95 0.51
N GLN A 281 26.37 16.55 -0.47
CA GLN A 281 25.79 17.90 -0.38
C GLN A 281 24.24 17.88 -0.32
N GLY A 282 23.64 16.75 0.04
CA GLY A 282 22.20 16.54 0.01
C GLY A 282 21.75 15.70 -1.18
N TYR A 283 20.55 15.95 -1.70
CA TYR A 283 19.92 15.11 -2.71
C TYR A 283 20.11 15.67 -4.13
N LYS A 284 20.63 14.84 -5.05
CA LYS A 284 20.88 15.18 -6.46
C LYS A 284 19.84 14.52 -7.36
N LEU A 285 19.14 15.29 -8.20
CA LEU A 285 18.26 14.76 -9.24
C LEU A 285 19.07 13.96 -10.26
N VAL A 286 18.70 12.70 -10.49
CA VAL A 286 19.36 11.79 -11.44
C VAL A 286 18.44 11.33 -12.57
N LEU A 287 17.12 11.31 -12.34
CA LEU A 287 16.11 11.06 -13.36
C LEU A 287 14.96 12.06 -13.16
N GLY A 288 14.65 12.84 -14.20
CA GLY A 288 13.50 13.74 -14.22
C GLY A 288 12.22 13.05 -14.70
N PRO A 289 11.09 13.79 -14.76
CA PRO A 289 9.80 13.24 -15.17
C PRO A 289 9.78 12.69 -16.60
N GLU A 290 10.70 13.11 -17.46
CA GLU A 290 10.87 12.60 -18.83
C GLU A 290 11.31 11.13 -18.90
N ALA A 291 11.92 10.61 -17.84
CA ALA A 291 12.23 9.18 -17.73
C ALA A 291 10.94 8.34 -17.55
N ASP A 292 9.86 8.97 -17.08
CA ASP A 292 8.59 8.33 -16.75
C ASP A 292 8.79 7.10 -15.84
N VAL A 293 9.49 7.30 -14.73
CA VAL A 293 9.66 6.26 -13.71
C VAL A 293 8.31 6.06 -13.01
N ARG A 294 7.91 4.79 -12.86
CA ARG A 294 6.59 4.41 -12.33
C ARG A 294 6.66 3.37 -11.20
N SER A 295 7.77 2.65 -11.09
CA SER A 295 7.96 1.58 -10.10
C SER A 295 9.44 1.23 -9.95
N GLY A 296 9.73 0.32 -9.01
CA GLY A 296 11.10 -0.07 -8.65
C GLY A 296 11.53 0.62 -7.37
N GLY A 297 12.71 1.24 -7.37
CA GLY A 297 13.33 1.77 -6.16
C GLY A 297 14.00 0.68 -5.33
N ARG A 298 14.64 -0.29 -6.00
CA ARG A 298 15.29 -1.46 -5.38
C ARG A 298 16.78 -1.43 -5.61
N TRP A 299 17.57 -1.97 -4.70
CA TRP A 299 19.03 -1.77 -4.72
C TRP A 299 19.79 -3.04 -5.10
N ASP A 300 20.64 -2.92 -6.11
CA ASP A 300 21.64 -3.93 -6.46
C ASP A 300 23.01 -3.44 -5.99
N GLY A 301 23.41 -3.84 -4.78
CA GLY A 301 24.50 -3.18 -4.05
C GLY A 301 24.19 -1.71 -3.82
N HIS A 302 24.97 -0.82 -4.44
CA HIS A 302 24.77 0.64 -4.38
C HIS A 302 24.15 1.22 -5.67
N ARG A 303 23.63 0.37 -6.56
CA ARG A 303 22.94 0.79 -7.79
C ARG A 303 21.44 0.75 -7.58
N LEU A 304 20.76 1.83 -7.94
CA LEU A 304 19.31 1.92 -7.82
C LEU A 304 18.63 1.39 -9.10
N LEU A 305 17.81 0.37 -8.96
CA LEU A 305 17.00 -0.20 -10.03
C LEU A 305 15.62 0.45 -10.05
N VAL A 306 15.21 0.94 -11.22
CA VAL A 306 13.89 1.53 -11.47
C VAL A 306 13.28 1.02 -12.78
N VAL A 307 11.96 1.06 -12.90
CA VAL A 307 11.23 0.78 -14.15
C VAL A 307 10.77 2.11 -14.74
N ALA A 308 11.22 2.38 -15.96
CA ALA A 308 11.01 3.63 -16.68
C ALA A 308 10.23 3.39 -17.98
N HIS A 309 9.22 4.22 -18.25
CA HIS A 309 8.30 4.07 -19.38
C HIS A 309 8.49 5.09 -20.50
N GLY A 310 9.37 6.10 -20.35
CA GLY A 310 9.43 7.29 -21.22
C GLY A 310 9.20 7.04 -22.71
N ASN A 311 10.27 6.78 -23.47
CA ASN A 311 10.15 6.38 -24.90
C ASN A 311 9.99 4.86 -25.08
N THR A 312 9.58 4.15 -24.02
CA THR A 312 9.48 2.68 -23.97
C THR A 312 8.16 2.32 -23.29
N PRO A 313 7.01 2.36 -23.99
CA PRO A 313 5.69 2.28 -23.37
C PRO A 313 5.46 0.99 -22.56
N ARG A 314 6.14 -0.11 -22.88
CA ARG A 314 6.13 -1.36 -22.09
C ARG A 314 7.20 -1.43 -21.01
N GLY A 315 7.92 -0.35 -20.77
CA GLY A 315 8.87 -0.21 -19.69
C GLY A 315 10.19 -0.94 -19.94
N ARG A 316 11.27 -0.34 -19.46
CA ARG A 316 12.60 -0.95 -19.36
C ARG A 316 13.11 -0.80 -17.93
N VAL A 317 14.04 -1.67 -17.53
CA VAL A 317 14.71 -1.56 -16.24
C VAL A 317 15.97 -0.73 -16.43
N LEU A 318 16.08 0.34 -15.65
CA LEU A 318 17.28 1.16 -15.56
C LEU A 318 18.02 0.85 -14.25
N ALA A 319 19.34 0.85 -14.31
CA ALA A 319 20.20 0.97 -13.13
C ALA A 319 20.78 2.39 -13.10
N VAL A 320 20.68 3.05 -11.94
CA VAL A 320 21.31 4.34 -11.67
C VAL A 320 22.50 4.12 -10.74
N GLU A 321 23.68 4.47 -11.23
CA GLU A 321 24.94 4.38 -10.51
C GLU A 321 25.07 5.48 -9.44
N PRO A 322 25.93 5.31 -8.42
CA PRO A 322 26.11 6.32 -7.36
C PRO A 322 26.52 7.72 -7.85
N ASP A 323 27.19 7.82 -9.00
CA ASP A 323 27.57 9.11 -9.60
C ASP A 323 26.42 9.76 -10.43
N GLY A 324 25.34 9.02 -10.63
CA GLY A 324 24.17 9.39 -11.42
C GLY A 324 24.21 8.93 -12.87
N GLN A 325 25.20 8.13 -13.30
CA GLN A 325 25.15 7.48 -14.61
C GLN A 325 23.98 6.50 -14.67
N VAL A 326 23.34 6.41 -15.84
CA VAL A 326 22.14 5.60 -16.04
C VAL A 326 22.39 4.57 -17.14
N GLU A 327 22.16 3.30 -16.84
CA GLU A 327 22.28 2.18 -17.77
C GLU A 327 20.93 1.48 -17.93
N THR A 328 20.61 1.00 -19.15
CA THR A 328 19.50 0.05 -19.34
C THR A 328 20.01 -1.37 -19.08
N VAL A 329 19.56 -2.01 -18.00
CA VAL A 329 19.98 -3.38 -17.63
C VAL A 329 19.03 -4.45 -18.13
N VAL A 330 17.76 -4.11 -18.35
CA VAL A 330 16.80 -4.97 -19.06
C VAL A 330 16.03 -4.11 -20.06
N PRO A 331 16.16 -4.36 -21.38
CA PRO A 331 15.48 -3.56 -22.38
C PRO A 331 13.95 -3.78 -22.36
N GLU A 332 13.23 -2.94 -23.10
CA GLU A 332 11.81 -3.13 -23.35
C GLU A 332 11.56 -4.48 -24.04
N GLY A 333 10.49 -5.16 -23.65
CA GLY A 333 10.04 -6.41 -24.27
C GLY A 333 8.57 -6.34 -24.64
N ASP A 334 7.99 -7.51 -24.97
CA ASP A 334 6.59 -7.59 -25.41
C ASP A 334 5.58 -7.39 -24.25
N TRP A 335 5.99 -7.67 -23.02
CA TRP A 335 5.16 -7.52 -21.82
C TRP A 335 5.55 -6.28 -21.03
N ALA A 336 4.55 -5.57 -20.49
CA ALA A 336 4.78 -4.34 -19.74
C ALA A 336 5.49 -4.67 -18.41
N ALA A 337 6.65 -4.08 -18.16
CA ALA A 337 7.33 -4.16 -16.88
C ALA A 337 6.54 -3.40 -15.80
N GLN A 338 6.40 -4.00 -14.62
CA GLN A 338 5.67 -3.43 -13.46
C GLN A 338 6.54 -3.37 -12.20
N GLY A 339 7.69 -4.01 -12.20
CA GLY A 339 8.62 -3.99 -11.08
C GLY A 339 9.90 -4.74 -11.39
N VAL A 340 10.90 -4.50 -10.56
CA VAL A 340 12.19 -5.20 -10.61
C VAL A 340 12.62 -5.51 -9.18
N ALA A 341 13.17 -6.68 -8.95
CA ALA A 341 13.86 -7.03 -7.72
C ALA A 341 15.23 -7.65 -8.06
N PRO A 342 16.29 -7.29 -7.32
CA PRO A 342 17.60 -7.89 -7.52
C PRO A 342 17.61 -9.34 -7.00
N ILE A 343 18.43 -10.18 -7.59
CA ILE A 343 18.76 -11.51 -7.07
C ILE A 343 20.24 -11.76 -7.39
N GLY A 344 20.94 -12.58 -6.60
CA GLY A 344 22.40 -12.75 -6.64
C GLY A 344 23.01 -12.86 -8.04
N ASP A 345 22.33 -13.55 -8.95
CA ASP A 345 22.75 -13.79 -10.34
C ASP A 345 22.06 -12.91 -11.41
N GLY A 346 21.22 -11.95 -11.01
CA GLY A 346 20.60 -11.01 -11.94
C GLY A 346 19.37 -10.29 -11.40
N TYR A 347 18.26 -10.37 -12.14
CA TYR A 347 17.07 -9.56 -11.90
C TYR A 347 15.79 -10.38 -12.07
N LEU A 348 14.85 -10.22 -11.14
CA LEU A 348 13.47 -10.67 -11.27
C LEU A 348 12.62 -9.49 -11.74
N VAL A 349 12.09 -9.56 -12.97
CA VAL A 349 11.26 -8.51 -13.55
C VAL A 349 9.81 -8.97 -13.56
N THR A 350 8.97 -8.29 -12.77
CA THR A 350 7.52 -8.53 -12.78
C THR A 350 6.93 -7.88 -14.03
N ARG A 351 6.15 -8.64 -14.80
CA ARG A 351 5.55 -8.17 -16.05
C ARG A 351 4.07 -8.49 -16.15
N VAL A 352 3.36 -7.69 -16.94
CA VAL A 352 1.92 -7.86 -17.21
C VAL A 352 1.58 -7.78 -18.69
N TRP A 353 0.53 -8.52 -19.06
CA TRP A 353 -0.16 -8.44 -20.35
C TRP A 353 -1.66 -8.56 -20.10
N GLY A 354 -2.37 -7.44 -20.18
CA GLY A 354 -3.76 -7.38 -19.73
C GLY A 354 -3.86 -7.75 -18.25
N SER A 355 -4.61 -8.81 -17.92
CA SER A 355 -4.75 -9.33 -16.55
C SER A 355 -3.71 -10.39 -16.16
N GLN A 356 -2.87 -10.84 -17.09
CA GLN A 356 -1.89 -11.89 -16.83
C GLN A 356 -0.63 -11.31 -16.22
N TRP A 357 -0.09 -11.95 -15.19
CA TRP A 357 1.18 -11.61 -14.58
C TRP A 357 2.20 -12.72 -14.78
N ARG A 358 3.48 -12.35 -14.85
CA ARG A 358 4.60 -13.29 -14.78
C ARG A 358 5.81 -12.62 -14.15
N ILE A 359 6.80 -13.44 -13.79
CA ILE A 359 8.13 -12.97 -13.37
C ILE A 359 9.14 -13.54 -14.35
N ASP A 360 9.92 -12.68 -14.98
CA ASP A 360 11.04 -13.06 -15.82
C ASP A 360 12.34 -12.96 -15.03
N HIS A 361 13.10 -14.06 -14.95
CA HIS A 361 14.43 -14.09 -14.37
C HIS A 361 15.46 -13.78 -15.47
N HIS A 362 16.15 -12.66 -15.33
CA HIS A 362 17.24 -12.21 -16.20
C HIS A 362 18.59 -12.39 -15.50
N ASP A 363 19.65 -12.67 -16.26
CA ASP A 363 21.03 -12.68 -15.74
C ASP A 363 21.58 -11.26 -15.51
N ARG A 364 22.78 -11.14 -14.93
CA ARG A 364 23.48 -9.85 -14.75
C ARG A 364 23.74 -9.05 -16.03
N LYS A 365 23.66 -9.68 -17.21
CA LYS A 365 23.81 -9.02 -18.52
C LYS A 365 22.46 -8.63 -19.13
N GLY A 366 21.35 -8.88 -18.44
CA GLY A 366 20.00 -8.59 -18.90
C GLY A 366 19.39 -9.67 -19.81
N ASN A 367 20.08 -10.79 -20.05
CA ASN A 367 19.53 -11.87 -20.88
C ASN A 367 18.45 -12.63 -20.11
N LEU A 368 17.35 -12.96 -20.77
CA LEU A 368 16.31 -13.81 -20.19
C LEU A 368 16.87 -15.22 -19.94
N VAL A 369 16.86 -15.66 -18.68
CA VAL A 369 17.22 -17.03 -18.29
C VAL A 369 15.99 -17.93 -18.36
N ARG A 370 14.88 -17.49 -17.75
CA ARG A 370 13.60 -18.22 -17.71
C ARG A 370 12.45 -17.31 -17.25
N SER A 371 11.22 -17.73 -17.51
CA SER A 371 10.06 -17.23 -16.75
C SER A 371 9.81 -18.15 -15.55
N VAL A 372 9.51 -17.58 -14.39
CA VAL A 372 9.22 -18.33 -13.16
C VAL A 372 7.88 -19.07 -13.32
N ASP A 373 7.87 -20.36 -12.99
CA ASP A 373 6.71 -21.26 -13.17
C ASP A 373 5.64 -21.05 -12.09
N LEU A 374 4.94 -19.91 -12.17
CA LEU A 374 3.81 -19.61 -11.31
C LEU A 374 2.51 -20.24 -11.88
N PRO A 375 1.54 -20.60 -11.02
CA PRO A 375 0.23 -21.04 -11.49
C PRO A 375 -0.44 -20.01 -12.42
N ALA A 376 -1.20 -20.49 -13.40
CA ALA A 376 -1.98 -19.64 -14.27
C ALA A 376 -2.99 -18.79 -13.48
N GLU A 377 -3.39 -17.65 -14.06
CA GLU A 377 -4.39 -16.73 -13.46
C GLU A 377 -3.99 -16.20 -12.06
N THR A 378 -2.69 -15.99 -11.86
CA THR A 378 -2.16 -15.34 -10.66
C THR A 378 -1.74 -13.91 -10.95
N SER A 379 -1.75 -13.12 -9.89
CA SER A 379 -1.17 -11.80 -9.77
C SER A 379 -0.02 -11.87 -8.77
N VAL A 380 1.14 -11.31 -9.14
CA VAL A 380 2.29 -11.19 -8.25
C VAL A 380 2.01 -10.08 -7.24
N ARG A 381 2.11 -10.38 -5.94
CA ARG A 381 1.83 -9.44 -4.86
C ARG A 381 3.10 -8.79 -4.35
N ALA A 382 4.13 -9.57 -4.07
CA ALA A 382 5.43 -9.06 -3.66
C ALA A 382 6.55 -10.00 -4.10
N ILE A 383 7.74 -9.42 -4.24
CA ILE A 383 9.01 -10.14 -4.29
C ILE A 383 9.86 -9.51 -3.21
N ALA A 384 10.33 -10.28 -2.24
CA ALA A 384 11.33 -9.85 -1.26
C ALA A 384 12.63 -10.61 -1.55
N SER A 385 13.70 -9.87 -1.76
CA SER A 385 15.01 -10.42 -2.13
C SER A 385 16.10 -9.41 -1.82
N ALA A 386 17.32 -9.90 -1.69
CA ALA A 386 18.53 -9.11 -1.53
C ALA A 386 19.48 -9.35 -2.71
N SER A 387 20.32 -8.36 -3.01
CA SER A 387 21.20 -8.38 -4.19
C SER A 387 22.32 -9.42 -4.15
N ASP A 388 22.61 -9.97 -2.97
CA ASP A 388 23.59 -11.04 -2.72
C ASP A 388 22.91 -12.41 -2.47
N SER A 389 21.57 -12.45 -2.40
CA SER A 389 20.82 -13.66 -2.13
C SER A 389 20.60 -14.49 -3.39
N LYS A 390 20.84 -15.80 -3.32
CA LYS A 390 20.47 -16.74 -4.41
C LYS A 390 18.98 -17.07 -4.43
N SER A 391 18.22 -16.55 -3.47
CA SER A 391 16.81 -16.85 -3.30
C SER A 391 15.97 -15.58 -3.15
N ALA A 392 14.70 -15.68 -3.53
CA ALA A 392 13.71 -14.65 -3.32
C ALA A 392 12.45 -15.26 -2.70
N LEU A 393 11.79 -14.51 -1.82
CA LEU A 393 10.44 -14.81 -1.40
C LEU A 393 9.47 -14.15 -2.39
N ILE A 394 8.61 -14.95 -3.02
CA ILE A 394 7.59 -14.48 -3.95
C ILE A 394 6.23 -14.76 -3.32
N SER A 395 5.37 -13.74 -3.25
CA SER A 395 3.96 -13.93 -2.92
C SER A 395 3.08 -13.69 -4.14
N TYR A 396 2.10 -14.56 -4.34
CA TYR A 396 1.14 -14.48 -5.43
C TYR A 396 -0.24 -14.94 -4.97
N GLN A 397 -1.27 -14.48 -5.67
CA GLN A 397 -2.65 -14.91 -5.45
C GLN A 397 -3.44 -14.79 -6.76
N GLY A 398 -4.61 -15.39 -6.85
CA GLY A 398 -5.51 -15.27 -7.99
C GLY A 398 -6.97 -15.32 -7.54
N TRP A 399 -7.89 -15.36 -8.50
CA TRP A 399 -9.32 -15.47 -8.19
C TRP A 399 -9.67 -16.78 -7.49
N THR A 400 -9.02 -17.88 -7.91
CA THR A 400 -9.18 -19.24 -7.36
C THR A 400 -7.88 -19.77 -6.75
N ASN A 401 -6.78 -19.02 -6.88
CA ASN A 401 -5.50 -19.34 -6.25
C ASN A 401 -5.39 -18.57 -4.91
N PRO A 402 -5.44 -19.24 -3.75
CA PRO A 402 -5.26 -18.55 -2.48
C PRO A 402 -3.88 -17.92 -2.38
N ASP A 403 -3.75 -16.86 -1.57
CA ASP A 403 -2.47 -16.21 -1.31
C ASP A 403 -1.42 -17.24 -0.85
N THR A 404 -0.32 -17.28 -1.58
CA THR A 404 0.72 -18.30 -1.46
C THR A 404 2.08 -17.62 -1.51
N TRP A 405 2.94 -18.01 -0.58
CA TRP A 405 4.32 -17.57 -0.49
C TRP A 405 5.24 -18.75 -0.82
N VAL A 406 6.16 -18.51 -1.74
CA VAL A 406 7.15 -19.48 -2.20
C VAL A 406 8.55 -18.90 -2.08
N VAL A 407 9.51 -19.73 -1.67
CA VAL A 407 10.93 -19.44 -1.85
C VAL A 407 11.33 -19.90 -3.24
N TYR A 408 11.77 -18.96 -4.06
CA TYR A 408 12.34 -19.19 -5.36
C TYR A 408 13.86 -19.31 -5.25
N ASP A 409 14.41 -20.43 -5.72
CA ASP A 409 15.86 -20.64 -5.88
C ASP A 409 16.29 -20.20 -7.29
N GLY A 410 17.08 -19.13 -7.38
CA GLY A 410 17.54 -18.54 -8.64
C GLY A 410 18.28 -19.53 -9.56
N PRO A 411 19.28 -20.28 -9.05
CA PRO A 411 20.05 -21.23 -9.85
C PRO A 411 19.22 -22.35 -10.47
N SER A 412 18.41 -23.05 -9.66
CA SER A 412 17.63 -24.20 -10.14
C SER A 412 16.30 -23.79 -10.76
N GLY A 413 15.74 -22.64 -10.37
CA GLY A 413 14.39 -22.20 -10.71
C GLY A 413 13.29 -22.87 -9.89
N LYS A 414 13.65 -23.62 -8.83
CA LYS A 414 12.69 -24.35 -7.99
C LYS A 414 11.90 -23.38 -7.12
N LEU A 415 10.62 -23.71 -6.90
CA LEU A 415 9.73 -23.03 -5.96
C LEU A 415 9.39 -23.96 -4.80
N ASP A 416 9.62 -23.48 -3.58
CA ASP A 416 9.28 -24.18 -2.34
C ASP A 416 8.21 -23.37 -1.58
N THR A 417 6.99 -23.90 -1.46
CA THR A 417 5.90 -23.25 -0.71
C THR A 417 6.19 -23.24 0.78
N ILE A 418 6.19 -22.05 1.39
CA ILE A 418 6.40 -21.87 2.84
C ILE A 418 5.15 -21.39 3.58
N PHE A 419 4.21 -20.77 2.85
CA PHE A 419 2.93 -20.39 3.39
C PHE A 419 1.87 -20.43 2.28
N LYS A 420 0.68 -20.90 2.62
CA LYS A 420 -0.49 -20.90 1.74
C LYS A 420 -1.71 -20.67 2.60
N VAL A 421 -2.53 -19.70 2.23
CA VAL A 421 -3.81 -19.47 2.89
C VAL A 421 -4.68 -20.71 2.69
N GLU A 422 -5.21 -21.26 3.78
CA GLU A 422 -6.24 -22.30 3.74
C GLU A 422 -7.60 -21.64 3.53
N PRO A 423 -8.22 -21.78 2.35
CA PRO A 423 -9.49 -21.13 2.08
C PRO A 423 -10.62 -21.81 2.85
N ALA A 424 -11.56 -21.01 3.37
CA ALA A 424 -12.78 -21.54 4.00
C ALA A 424 -13.88 -21.95 3.01
N ALA A 425 -13.60 -21.84 1.72
CA ALA A 425 -14.40 -22.40 0.66
C ALA A 425 -13.56 -23.36 -0.16
N ASP A 426 -14.19 -24.44 -0.60
CA ASP A 426 -13.69 -25.19 -1.73
C ASP A 426 -14.01 -24.42 -3.02
N TYR A 427 -12.98 -24.13 -3.80
CA TYR A 427 -13.08 -23.42 -5.09
C TYR A 427 -12.90 -24.38 -6.28
N SER A 428 -12.85 -25.71 -6.03
CA SER A 428 -12.69 -26.75 -7.05
C SER A 428 -13.86 -26.89 -8.01
#